data_AF-A0A7J3NMX9-F1
#
_entry.id   AF-A0A7J3NMX9-F1
#
_cell.length_a   1.000
_cell.length_b   1.000
_cell.length_c   1.000
_cell.angle_alpha   90.00
_cell.angle_beta   90.00
_cell.angle_gamma   90.00
#
_symmetry.space_group_name_H-M   'P 1'
#
loop_
_entity.id
_entity.type
_entity.pdbx_description
1 polymer ?
#
loop_
_entity_poly.entity_id
_entity_poly.type
_entity_poly.pdbx_seq_one_letter_code
_entity_poly.pdbx_strand_id
1 'polypeptide(L)' 'MEGELKEVKILRVLRKPQGRGFMVTIPKEIAQTLGLKGGEKVKVSLDQRGRIIYQILPT' A
#
# COMPACT_ATOMS: atom_id res chain seq x y z
N MET A 1 -12.24 -4.76 -15.86
CA MET A 1 -11.15 -5.76 -15.93
C MET A 1 -10.50 -5.79 -14.56
N GLU A 2 -10.78 -6.80 -13.74
CA GLU A 2 -9.97 -7.04 -12.54
C GLU A 2 -8.58 -7.43 -13.04
N GLY A 3 -7.59 -6.56 -12.81
CA GLY A 3 -6.21 -6.89 -13.11
C GLY A 3 -5.77 -8.08 -12.29
N GLU A 4 -4.99 -8.98 -12.90
CA GLU A 4 -4.41 -10.13 -12.21
C GLU A 4 -3.56 -9.64 -11.03
N LEU A 5 -3.95 -10.00 -9.81
CA LEU A 5 -3.19 -9.65 -8.62
C LEU A 5 -2.01 -10.61 -8.50
N LYS A 6 -0.86 -10.16 -8.99
CA LYS A 6 0.40 -10.86 -8.76
C LYS A 6 0.82 -10.68 -7.30
N GLU A 7 0.89 -11.78 -6.56
CA GLU A 7 1.50 -11.76 -5.22
C GLU A 7 2.97 -11.38 -5.36
N VAL A 8 3.35 -10.22 -4.83
CA VAL A 8 4.72 -9.71 -4.93
C VAL A 8 5.54 -10.14 -3.73
N LYS A 9 4.99 -10.03 -2.52
CA LYS A 9 5.68 -10.34 -1.27
C LYS A 9 4.71 -10.35 -0.09
N ILE A 10 5.00 -11.18 0.92
CA ILE A 10 4.37 -11.09 2.24
C ILE A 10 5.19 -10.10 3.09
N LEU A 11 4.53 -9.08 3.64
CA LEU A 11 5.18 -8.00 4.38
C LEU A 11 4.81 -8.05 5.87
N ARG A 12 5.78 -7.68 6.71
CA ARG A 12 5.53 -7.49 8.15
C ARG A 12 4.80 -6.18 8.38
N VAL A 13 3.69 -6.25 9.10
CA VAL A 13 2.97 -5.07 9.61
C VAL A 13 3.62 -4.61 10.91
N LEU A 14 3.99 -3.34 10.99
CA LEU A 14 4.57 -2.74 12.19
C LEU A 14 3.52 -1.85 12.88
N ARG A 15 3.48 -1.85 14.21
CA ARG A 15 2.67 -0.87 14.95
C ARG A 15 3.35 0.49 14.90
N LYS A 16 2.58 1.56 14.70
CA LYS A 16 3.11 2.91 14.87
C LYS A 16 3.42 3.15 16.36
N PRO A 17 4.54 3.82 16.70
CA PRO A 17 4.94 4.04 18.10
C PRO A 17 3.87 4.73 18.97
N GLN A 18 3.02 5.57 18.35
CA GLN A 18 1.98 6.34 19.05
C GLN A 18 0.60 5.66 19.10
N GLY A 19 0.50 4.38 18.70
CA GLY A 19 -0.76 3.61 18.78
C GLY A 19 -1.84 3.98 17.76
N ARG A 20 -1.63 4.99 16.91
CA ARG A 20 -2.61 5.48 15.91
C ARG A 20 -2.69 4.64 14.64
N GLY A 21 -2.39 3.33 14.72
CA GLY A 21 -2.48 2.39 13.60
C GLY A 21 -1.16 1.70 13.24
N PHE A 22 -1.06 1.27 11.99
CA PHE A 22 0.02 0.41 11.49
C PHE A 22 0.86 1.07 10.39
N MET A 23 2.04 0.52 10.15
CA MET A 23 2.96 0.87 9.08
C MET A 23 3.29 -0.40 8.29
N VAL A 24 3.20 -0.30 6.97
CA VAL A 24 3.57 -1.36 6.02
C VAL A 24 4.65 -0.79 5.11
N THR A 25 5.75 -1.51 4.96
CA THR A 25 6.85 -1.10 4.09
C THR A 25 6.61 -1.60 2.67
N ILE A 26 6.38 -0.69 1.72
CA ILE A 26 6.33 -1.04 0.30
C ILE A 26 7.76 -1.34 -0.19
N PRO A 27 8.02 -2.49 -0.83
CA PRO A 27 9.33 -2.80 -1.41
C PRO A 27 9.79 -1.73 -2.40
N LYS A 28 11.10 -1.47 -2.45
CA LYS A 28 11.70 -0.39 -3.24
C LYS A 28 11.37 -0.52 -4.73
N GLU A 29 11.45 -1.74 -5.25
CA GLU A 29 11.15 -2.08 -6.63
C GLU A 29 9.71 -1.72 -7.02
N ILE A 30 8.74 -2.00 -6.14
CA ILE A 30 7.33 -1.65 -6.37
C ILE A 30 7.12 -0.15 -6.27
N ALA A 31 7.74 0.50 -5.30
CA ALA A 31 7.68 1.96 -5.18
C ALA A 31 8.23 2.65 -6.45
N GLN A 32 9.32 2.14 -7.02
CA GLN A 32 9.89 2.63 -8.27
C GLN A 32 8.96 2.39 -9.47
N THR A 33 8.41 1.18 -9.62
CA THR A 33 7.45 0.87 -10.70
C THR A 33 6.22 1.77 -10.66
N LEU A 34 5.74 2.09 -9.46
CA LEU A 34 4.57 2.95 -9.24
C LEU A 34 4.91 4.45 -9.23
N GLY A 35 6.19 4.83 -9.28
CA GLY A 35 6.62 6.22 -9.17
C GLY A 35 6.30 6.89 -7.83
N LEU A 36 6.11 6.10 -6.77
CA LEU A 36 5.73 6.59 -5.43
C LEU A 36 6.82 7.48 -4.83
N LYS A 37 6.44 8.68 -4.38
CA LYS A 37 7.34 9.62 -3.69
C LYS A 37 6.97 9.79 -2.23
N GLY A 38 7.98 10.12 -1.41
CA GLY A 38 7.77 10.41 0.00
C GLY A 38 6.83 11.61 0.18
N GLY A 39 5.82 11.46 1.04
CA GLY A 39 4.86 12.53 1.35
C GLY A 39 3.61 12.56 0.46
N GLU A 40 3.51 11.70 -0.56
CA GLU A 40 2.30 11.60 -1.37
C GLU A 40 1.10 11.05 -0.57
N LYS A 41 -0.08 11.59 -0.87
CA LYS A 41 -1.34 11.09 -0.33
C LYS A 41 -1.87 10.00 -1.25
N VAL A 42 -2.29 8.89 -0.65
CA VAL A 42 -2.94 7.78 -1.35
C VAL A 42 -4.35 7.60 -0.81
N LYS A 43 -5.26 7.14 -1.66
CA LYS A 43 -6.58 6.68 -1.21
C LYS A 43 -6.45 5.27 -0.66
N VAL A 44 -7.04 5.01 0.50
CA VAL A 44 -7.08 3.70 1.14
C VAL A 44 -8.51 3.19 1.09
N SER A 45 -8.72 1.96 0.62
CA SER A 45 -10.03 1.30 0.60
C SER A 45 -9.92 -0.11 1.17
N LEU A 46 -11.00 -0.60 1.79
CA LEU A 46 -11.18 -1.99 2.17
C LEU A 46 -12.18 -2.61 1.21
N ASP A 47 -11.86 -3.78 0.66
CA ASP A 47 -12.81 -4.52 -0.15
C ASP A 47 -13.51 -5.66 0.61
N GLN A 48 -14.46 -6.31 -0.05
CA GLN A 48 -15.27 -7.38 0.54
C GLN A 48 -14.48 -8.65 0.86
N ARG A 49 -13.27 -8.81 0.32
CA ARG A 49 -12.38 -9.96 0.58
C ARG A 49 -11.39 -9.67 1.71
N GLY A 50 -11.52 -8.53 2.38
CA GLY A 50 -10.61 -8.12 3.46
C GLY A 50 -9.28 -7.56 2.97
N ARG A 51 -9.16 -7.17 1.70
CA ARG A 51 -7.93 -6.59 1.14
C ARG A 51 -7.91 -5.09 1.39
N ILE A 52 -6.78 -4.59 1.88
CA ILE A 52 -6.50 -3.16 1.93
C ILE A 52 -5.88 -2.75 0.59
N ILE A 53 -6.54 -1.83 -0.11
CA ILE A 53 -6.12 -1.34 -1.42
C ILE A 53 -5.63 0.09 -1.29
N TYR A 54 -4.39 0.34 -1.68
CA TYR A 54 -3.79 1.66 -1.78
C TYR A 54 -3.80 2.10 -3.24
N GLN A 55 -4.46 3.22 -3.53
CA GLN A 55 -4.52 3.79 -4.87
C GLN A 55 -3.82 5.15 -4.89
N ILE A 56 -2.88 5.30 -5.81
CA ILE A 56 -2.21 6.58 -6.09
C ILE A 56 -3.22 7.49 -6.76
N LEU A 57 -3.35 8.71 -6.23
CA LEU A 57 -4.20 9.73 -6.82
C LEU A 57 -3.34 10.58 -7.76
N PRO A 58 -3.82 10.91 -8.97
CA PRO A 58 -3.14 11.90 -9.81
C PRO A 58 -3.06 13.22 -9.03
N THR A 59 -1.86 13.79 -8.95
CA THR A 59 -1.67 15.21 -8.59
C THR A 59 -2.19 16.13 -9.66
#